data_AF-A0AAV5Y651-F1
#
_entry.id   AF-A0AAV5Y651-F1
#
_cell.length_a   1.000
_cell.length_b   1.000
_cell.length_c   1.000
_cell.angle_alpha   90.00
_cell.angle_beta   90.00
_cell.angle_gamma   90.00
#
_symmetry.space_group_name_H-M   'P 1'
#
loop_
_entity.id
_entity.type
_entity.pdbx_description
1 polymer ?
#
loop_
_entity_poly.entity_id
_entity_poly.type
_entity_poly.pdbx_seq_one_letter_code
_entity_poly.pdbx_strand_id
1 'polypeptide(L)' 'MPATVLQGLLGPGTLHARVEELKKTKGAAPWVEKIVVNDQIVGTLICQPPGHPTDRHYHLTDEWWVVMEGEIDWE' A
#
# COMPACT_ATOMS: atom_id res chain seq x y z
N MET A 1 3.95 -12.61 -24.20
CA MET A 1 3.34 -12.76 -22.86
C MET A 1 2.38 -11.61 -22.68
N PRO A 2 1.08 -11.81 -22.38
CA PRO A 2 0.22 -10.69 -22.01
C PRO A 2 0.76 -10.05 -20.73
N ALA A 3 0.76 -8.73 -20.66
CA ALA A 3 1.12 -8.02 -19.44
C ALA A 3 0.11 -8.39 -18.35
N THR A 4 0.60 -8.89 -17.21
CA THR A 4 -0.25 -9.08 -16.03
C THR A 4 -0.79 -7.72 -15.61
N VAL A 5 -2.10 -7.53 -15.71
CA VAL A 5 -2.76 -6.34 -15.17
C VAL A 5 -2.53 -6.33 -13.67
N LEU A 6 -1.97 -5.24 -13.15
CA LEU A 6 -1.80 -5.06 -11.72
C LEU A 6 -3.19 -5.03 -11.07
N GLN A 7 -3.47 -6.00 -10.20
CA GLN A 7 -4.74 -6.12 -9.51
C GLN A 7 -4.55 -5.81 -8.03
N GLY A 8 -5.44 -5.00 -7.46
CA GLY A 8 -5.50 -4.81 -6.01
C GLY A 8 -6.13 -6.01 -5.30
N LEU A 9 -5.82 -6.18 -4.01
CA LEU A 9 -6.43 -7.15 -3.12
C LEU A 9 -7.96 -7.04 -3.09
N LEU A 10 -8.48 -5.81 -3.09
CA LEU A 10 -9.91 -5.56 -3.12
C LEU A 10 -10.43 -5.55 -4.57
N GLY A 11 -11.63 -6.08 -4.72
CA GLY A 11 -12.33 -6.18 -6.00
C GLY A 11 -13.76 -6.66 -5.82
N PRO A 12 -14.50 -6.94 -6.90
CA PRO A 12 -15.92 -7.31 -6.81
C PRO A 12 -16.23 -8.51 -5.90
N GLY A 13 -15.28 -9.45 -5.77
CA GLY A 13 -15.41 -10.63 -4.88
C GLY A 13 -14.81 -10.45 -3.49
N THR A 14 -14.16 -9.33 -3.19
CA THR A 14 -13.49 -9.08 -1.90
C THR A 14 -13.56 -7.60 -1.60
N LEU A 15 -14.59 -7.20 -0.86
CA LEU A 15 -14.91 -5.79 -0.60
C LEU A 15 -14.21 -5.21 0.63
N HIS A 16 -13.61 -6.06 1.47
CA HIS A 16 -12.92 -5.66 2.69
C HIS A 16 -11.72 -6.55 2.99
N ALA A 17 -10.74 -5.99 3.68
CA ALA A 17 -9.60 -6.70 4.25
C ALA A 17 -9.28 -6.12 5.64
N ARG A 18 -8.65 -6.92 6.50
CA ARG A 18 -8.21 -6.46 7.83
C ARG A 18 -6.71 -6.24 7.82
N VAL A 19 -6.27 -5.06 8.26
CA VAL A 19 -4.84 -4.72 8.37
C VAL A 19 -4.09 -5.75 9.22
N GLU A 20 -4.66 -6.17 10.34
CA GLU A 20 -4.06 -7.19 11.22
C GLU A 20 -3.87 -8.55 10.58
N GLU A 21 -4.77 -8.96 9.67
CA GLU A 21 -4.60 -10.22 8.93
C GLU A 21 -3.48 -10.09 7.90
N LEU A 22 -3.41 -8.96 7.20
CA LEU A 22 -2.32 -8.67 6.27
C LEU A 22 -0.96 -8.66 6.97
N LYS A 23 -0.84 -8.03 8.14
CA LYS A 23 0.38 -8.05 8.96
C LYS A 23 0.80 -9.48 9.31
N LYS A 24 -0.16 -10.33 9.74
CA LYS A 24 0.12 -11.74 10.07
C LYS A 24 0.59 -12.53 8.84
N THR A 25 -0.03 -12.33 7.69
CA THR A 25 0.32 -13.04 6.46
C THR A 25 1.65 -12.59 5.86
N LYS A 26 1.93 -11.28 5.88
CA LYS A 26 3.15 -10.71 5.30
C LYS A 26 4.36 -10.84 6.22
N GLY A 27 4.14 -10.89 7.53
CA GLY A 27 5.20 -10.98 8.52
C GLY A 27 5.90 -9.64 8.75
N ALA A 28 7.22 -9.70 8.98
CA ALA A 28 8.02 -8.53 9.30
C ALA A 28 8.16 -7.57 8.10
N ALA A 29 8.27 -6.27 8.40
CA ALA A 29 8.61 -5.24 7.42
C ALA A 29 10.00 -5.50 6.77
N PRO A 30 10.26 -4.99 5.55
CA PRO A 30 9.37 -4.16 4.73
C PRO A 30 8.47 -4.98 3.82
N TRP A 31 7.25 -4.49 3.61
CA TRP A 31 6.36 -5.01 2.57
C TRP A 31 5.42 -3.93 2.05
N VAL A 32 4.92 -4.18 0.84
CA VAL A 32 3.96 -3.33 0.13
C VAL A 32 2.84 -4.22 -0.38
N GLU A 33 1.60 -3.75 -0.26
CA GLU A 33 0.42 -4.42 -0.79
C GLU A 33 -0.46 -3.43 -1.55
N LYS A 34 -0.91 -3.81 -2.76
CA LYS A 34 -1.87 -3.02 -3.52
C LYS A 34 -3.26 -3.37 -3.02
N ILE A 35 -3.91 -2.45 -2.33
CA ILE A 35 -5.22 -2.68 -1.74
C ILE A 35 -6.32 -2.43 -2.78
N VAL A 36 -6.23 -1.32 -3.51
CA VAL A 36 -7.18 -0.97 -4.58
C VAL A 36 -6.37 -0.57 -5.80
N VAL A 37 -6.74 -1.09 -6.98
CA VAL A 37 -6.21 -0.64 -8.27
C VAL A 37 -7.39 -0.53 -9.23
N ASN A 38 -7.67 0.69 -9.67
CA ASN A 38 -8.66 0.98 -10.70
C ASN A 38 -8.27 2.28 -11.43
N ASP A 39 -9.13 2.74 -12.34
CA ASP A 39 -8.86 3.90 -13.20
C ASP A 39 -8.91 5.26 -12.47
N GLN A 40 -9.28 5.28 -11.18
CA GLN A 40 -9.44 6.52 -10.39
C GLN A 40 -8.46 6.61 -9.23
N ILE A 41 -8.13 5.49 -8.58
CA ILE A 41 -7.27 5.46 -7.39
C ILE A 41 -6.40 4.21 -7.35
N VAL A 42 -5.17 4.40 -6.88
CA VAL A 42 -4.28 3.32 -6.46
C VAL A 42 -4.06 3.45 -4.96
N GLY A 43 -4.69 2.57 -4.19
CA GLY A 43 -4.50 2.48 -2.75
C GLY A 43 -3.42 1.47 -2.42
N THR A 44 -2.39 1.88 -1.69
CA THR A 44 -1.28 1.01 -1.29
C THR A 44 -1.17 1.00 0.24
N LEU A 45 -1.06 -0.19 0.84
CA LEU A 45 -0.69 -0.35 2.25
C LEU A 45 0.79 -0.70 2.32
N ILE A 46 1.54 0.08 3.10
CA ILE A 46 2.99 -0.01 3.21
C ILE A 46 3.34 -0.26 4.67
N CYS A 47 4.28 -1.18 4.92
CA CYS A 47 4.87 -1.40 6.22
C CYS A 47 6.38 -1.27 6.10
N GLN A 48 6.95 -0.34 6.87
CA GLN A 48 8.38 -0.02 6.87
C GLN A 48 8.95 -0.21 8.28
N PRO A 49 10.21 -0.69 8.41
CA PRO A 49 10.89 -0.70 9.70
C PRO A 49 11.28 0.72 10.13
N PRO A 50 11.55 0.96 11.43
CA PRO A 50 12.07 2.25 11.89
C PRO A 50 13.34 2.68 11.15
N GLY A 51 13.43 3.95 10.76
CA GLY A 51 14.57 4.50 10.02
C GLY A 51 14.64 4.10 8.55
N HIS A 52 13.57 3.52 7.99
CA HIS A 52 13.51 3.23 6.56
C HIS A 52 13.59 4.54 5.74
N PRO A 53 14.44 4.60 4.70
CA PRO A 53 14.60 5.83 3.92
C PRO A 53 13.35 6.15 3.10
N THR A 54 13.04 7.45 3.02
CA THR A 54 11.92 7.96 2.20
C THR A 54 12.27 7.88 0.71
N ASP A 55 11.33 7.38 -0.09
CA ASP A 55 11.43 7.41 -1.56
C ASP A 55 10.93 8.75 -2.09
N ARG A 56 11.85 9.64 -2.49
CA ARG A 56 11.52 10.98 -2.96
C ARG A 56 11.15 10.97 -4.44
N HIS A 57 9.89 11.25 -4.73
CA HIS A 57 9.36 11.37 -6.09
C HIS A 57 8.24 12.41 -6.15
N TYR A 58 7.68 12.61 -7.34
CA TYR A 58 6.55 13.51 -7.57
C TYR A 58 5.47 12.82 -8.40
N HIS A 59 4.23 13.26 -8.22
CA HIS A 59 3.08 12.84 -9.00
C HIS A 59 2.46 14.02 -9.73
N LEU A 60 1.78 13.72 -10.84
CA LEU A 60 0.94 14.70 -11.56
C LEU A 60 -0.46 14.82 -10.96
N THR A 61 -0.79 13.94 -10.02
CA THR A 61 -2.07 13.85 -9.31
C THR A 61 -1.81 13.89 -7.82
N ASP A 62 -2.81 14.27 -7.04
CA ASP A 62 -2.70 14.32 -5.58
C ASP A 62 -2.42 12.93 -4.99
N GLU A 63 -1.55 12.90 -3.98
CA GLU A 63 -1.32 11.75 -3.12
C GLU A 63 -1.64 12.15 -1.68
N TRP A 64 -2.27 11.24 -0.94
CA TRP A 64 -2.60 11.44 0.46
C TRP A 64 -2.27 10.20 1.26
N TRP A 65 -2.01 10.40 2.55
CA TRP A 65 -1.53 9.38 3.46
C TRP A 65 -2.39 9.31 4.71
N VAL A 66 -2.58 8.09 5.20
CA VAL A 66 -3.14 7.83 6.52
C VAL A 66 -2.18 6.92 7.27
N VAL A 67 -1.76 7.37 8.46
CA VAL A 67 -0.90 6.57 9.34
C VAL A 67 -1.80 5.62 10.11
N MET A 68 -1.70 4.32 9.80
CA MET A 68 -2.48 3.28 10.47
C MET A 68 -1.83 2.80 11.78
N GLU A 69 -0.50 2.89 11.87
CA GLU A 69 0.30 2.47 13.03
C GLU A 69 1.66 3.16 13.00
N GLY A 70 2.20 3.50 14.17
CA GLY A 70 3.51 4.15 14.31
C GLY A 70 3.49 5.62 13.90
N GLU A 71 4.63 6.08 13.40
CA GLU A 71 4.88 7.47 13.00
C GLU A 71 5.65 7.47 11.67
N ILE A 72 5.48 8.53 10.88
CA ILE A 72 6.20 8.75 9.63
C ILE A 72 6.93 10.09 9.71
N ASP A 73 8.16 10.10 9.22
CA ASP A 73 8.95 11.31 9.00
C ASP A 73 9.03 11.60 7.49
N TRP A 74 8.82 12.86 7.13
CA TRP A 74 8.83 13.34 5.74
C TRP A 74 10.12 14.06 5.38
N GLU A 75 11.00 14.30 6.36
CA GLU A 75 12.26 15.05 6.21
C GLU A 75 13.37 14.28 5.49
#